data_AF-A0A955T0D3-F1
#
_entry.id   AF-A0A955T0D3-F1
#
_cell.length_a   1.000
_cell.length_b   1.000
_cell.length_c   1.000
_cell.angle_alpha   90.00
_cell.angle_beta   90.00
_cell.angle_gamma   90.00
#
_symmetry.space_group_name_H-M   'P 1'
#
loop_
_entity.id
_entity.type
_entity.pdbx_description
1 polymer ?
#
loop_
_entity_poly.entity_id
_entity_poly.type
_entity_poly.pdbx_seq_one_letter_code
_entity_poly.pdbx_strand_id
1 'polypeptide(L)'
;ENLEQLAKDHKKPYRHKLIYLGWNPDFLPEYFVGILYMWVSLLAFVWIFRRLMRETIETYHLFYLLIPILAVVLMPAYFAEYYCYLYDFPHLFLFTLGLYFLASRNWTAFLILYPISCLNKETTVLLTVIYLIHFGLHSNLSWRKFGAMLVYQGLVYLTIRTWLMHVFQDLPGGWVEHHFWRNVSLMQTHTHLFYALFGIWFVLATTMPYRWNRKPQFLRDAFWIGFILLPLDLFCGYLDELRTNYEVYPVALLLVVFTLGEKIGWMTAKDRRSVEEESQTDHSSMPSQVLD
;
A
#
# COMPACT_ATOMS: atom_id res chain seq x y z
N GLU A 1 -16.69 -6.23 -46.85
CA GLU A 1 -17.16 -4.91 -46.38
C GLU A 1 -16.27 -4.28 -45.29
N ASN A 2 -15.96 -4.94 -44.17
CA ASN A 2 -15.14 -4.29 -43.11
C ASN A 2 -13.73 -3.84 -43.56
N LEU A 3 -13.09 -4.54 -44.50
CA LEU A 3 -11.74 -4.18 -44.99
C LEU A 3 -11.73 -3.00 -45.98
N GLU A 4 -12.79 -2.79 -46.76
CA GLU A 4 -12.89 -1.64 -47.68
C GLU A 4 -13.22 -0.33 -46.94
N GLN A 5 -14.00 -0.42 -45.85
CA GLN A 5 -14.23 0.71 -44.95
C GLN A 5 -12.93 1.12 -44.24
N LEU A 6 -12.12 0.13 -43.81
CA LEU A 6 -10.78 0.34 -43.24
C LEU A 6 -9.80 0.97 -44.24
N ALA A 7 -9.88 0.61 -45.53
CA ALA A 7 -9.02 1.18 -46.57
C ALA A 7 -9.38 2.65 -46.93
N LYS A 8 -10.64 3.07 -46.79
CA LYS A 8 -11.02 4.49 -46.97
C LYS A 8 -10.55 5.39 -45.81
N ASP A 9 -10.23 4.80 -44.67
CA ASP A 9 -9.78 5.51 -43.46
C ASP A 9 -8.25 5.71 -43.38
N HIS A 10 -7.51 5.38 -44.46
CA HIS A 10 -6.06 5.59 -44.60
C HIS A 10 -5.60 7.06 -44.46
N LYS A 11 -6.50 8.04 -44.35
CA LYS A 11 -6.13 9.45 -44.15
C LYS A 11 -5.57 9.76 -42.76
N LYS A 12 -5.63 8.83 -41.80
CA LYS A 12 -5.13 9.02 -40.42
C LYS A 12 -4.13 7.92 -40.04
N PRO A 13 -2.82 8.10 -40.31
CA PRO A 13 -1.80 7.06 -40.10
C PRO A 13 -1.68 6.58 -38.64
N TYR A 14 -2.18 7.34 -37.67
CA TYR A 14 -2.19 6.96 -36.26
C TYR A 14 -3.28 5.92 -35.90
N ARG A 15 -4.40 5.86 -36.63
CA ARG A 15 -5.50 4.93 -36.31
C ARG A 15 -5.07 3.46 -36.42
N HIS A 16 -4.27 3.12 -37.42
CA HIS A 16 -3.79 1.75 -37.60
C HIS A 16 -2.84 1.32 -36.47
N LYS A 17 -1.99 2.23 -35.98
CA LYS A 17 -1.12 1.94 -34.83
C LYS A 17 -1.93 1.70 -33.55
N LEU A 18 -2.99 2.47 -33.34
CA LEU A 18 -3.86 2.30 -32.17
C LEU A 18 -4.62 0.97 -32.21
N ILE A 19 -5.20 0.63 -33.37
CA ILE A 19 -5.88 -0.67 -33.54
C ILE A 19 -4.89 -1.83 -33.37
N TYR A 20 -3.66 -1.69 -33.86
CA TYR A 20 -2.59 -2.68 -33.64
C TYR A 20 -2.25 -2.85 -32.14
N LEU A 21 -2.30 -1.77 -31.36
CA LEU A 21 -2.15 -1.79 -29.90
C LEU A 21 -3.43 -2.23 -29.16
N GLY A 22 -4.50 -2.59 -29.87
CA GLY A 22 -5.80 -2.95 -29.30
C GLY A 22 -6.62 -1.77 -28.78
N TRP A 23 -6.23 -0.54 -29.08
CA TRP A 23 -6.92 0.67 -28.63
C TRP A 23 -7.99 1.07 -29.63
N ASN A 24 -9.19 1.32 -29.13
CA ASN A 24 -10.26 1.88 -29.95
C ASN A 24 -10.02 3.39 -30.13
N PRO A 25 -9.79 3.89 -31.36
CA PRO A 25 -9.45 5.29 -31.61
C PRO A 25 -10.56 6.28 -31.22
N ASP A 26 -11.79 5.81 -31.01
CA ASP A 26 -12.91 6.66 -30.61
C ASP A 26 -12.85 7.05 -29.13
N PHE A 27 -12.08 6.31 -28.31
CA PHE A 27 -11.87 6.58 -26.87
C PHE A 27 -10.49 7.21 -26.56
N LEU A 28 -9.86 7.83 -27.56
CA LEU A 28 -8.54 8.45 -27.39
C LEU A 28 -8.49 9.51 -26.26
N PRO A 29 -9.47 10.42 -26.13
CA PRO A 29 -9.49 11.38 -25.03
C PRO A 29 -9.51 10.69 -23.66
N GLU A 30 -10.31 9.64 -23.49
CA GLU A 30 -10.46 8.87 -22.25
C GLU A 30 -9.16 8.15 -21.90
N TYR A 31 -8.50 7.53 -22.88
CA TYR A 31 -7.19 6.92 -22.67
C TYR A 31 -6.15 7.95 -22.25
N PHE A 32 -6.14 9.13 -22.89
CA PHE A 32 -5.21 10.19 -22.53
C PHE A 32 -5.45 10.70 -21.10
N VAL A 33 -6.71 10.96 -20.72
CA VAL A 33 -7.09 11.36 -19.36
C VAL A 33 -6.71 10.27 -18.36
N GLY A 34 -6.95 9.00 -18.68
CA GLY A 34 -6.64 7.88 -17.79
C GLY A 34 -5.14 7.72 -17.57
N ILE A 35 -4.34 7.83 -18.63
CA ILE A 35 -2.87 7.80 -18.56
C ILE A 35 -2.35 8.99 -17.75
N LEU A 36 -2.86 10.19 -18.00
CA LEU A 36 -2.47 11.38 -17.25
C LEU A 36 -2.80 11.23 -15.77
N TYR A 37 -3.99 10.72 -15.44
CA TYR A 37 -4.41 10.46 -14.06
C TYR A 37 -3.46 9.47 -13.36
N MET A 38 -3.17 8.34 -14.00
CA MET A 38 -2.20 7.34 -13.50
C MET A 38 -0.82 7.95 -13.25
N TRP A 39 -0.30 8.74 -14.20
CA TRP A 39 1.01 9.39 -14.07
C TRP A 39 1.05 10.41 -12.93
N VAL A 40 0.02 11.25 -12.80
CA VAL A 40 -0.08 12.23 -11.71
C VAL A 40 -0.14 11.51 -10.37
N SER A 41 -0.93 10.43 -10.25
CA SER A 41 -0.97 9.62 -9.03
C SER A 41 0.37 8.98 -8.70
N LEU A 42 1.12 8.49 -9.69
CA LEU A 42 2.45 7.90 -9.48
C LEU A 42 3.47 8.95 -9.00
N LEU A 43 3.46 10.15 -9.57
CA LEU A 43 4.30 11.27 -9.12
C LEU A 43 3.93 11.72 -7.70
N ALA A 44 2.62 11.78 -7.40
CA ALA A 44 2.12 12.07 -6.07
C ALA A 44 2.53 11.00 -5.06
N PHE A 45 2.50 9.72 -5.45
CA PHE A 45 3.02 8.62 -4.64
C PHE A 45 4.50 8.82 -4.31
N VAL A 46 5.37 9.10 -5.29
CA VAL A 46 6.81 9.37 -5.05
C VAL A 46 7.00 10.49 -4.03
N TRP A 47 6.24 11.58 -4.19
CA TRP A 47 6.31 12.74 -3.29
C TRP A 47 5.85 12.41 -1.86
N ILE A 48 4.74 11.69 -1.71
CA ILE A 48 4.20 11.29 -0.41
C ILE A 48 5.02 10.19 0.25
N PHE A 49 5.53 9.23 -0.52
CA PHE A 49 6.38 8.18 -0.02
C PHE A 49 7.67 8.76 0.59
N ARG A 50 8.25 9.80 -0.04
CA ARG A 50 9.34 10.59 0.54
C ARG A 50 8.96 11.24 1.87
N ARG A 51 7.74 11.77 2.00
CA ARG A 51 7.24 12.38 3.25
C ARG A 51 7.06 11.34 4.35
N LEU A 52 6.44 10.20 4.03
CA LEU A 52 6.31 9.06 4.94
C LEU A 52 7.67 8.55 5.41
N MET A 53 8.64 8.44 4.50
CA MET A 53 10.00 8.05 4.84
C MET A 53 10.65 9.02 5.81
N ARG A 54 10.50 10.34 5.62
CA ARG A 54 11.04 11.35 6.56
C ARG A 54 10.38 11.33 7.93
N GLU A 55 9.09 10.98 7.96
CA GLU A 55 8.33 10.86 9.21
C GLU A 55 8.75 9.64 10.02
N THR A 56 9.19 8.58 9.34
CA THR A 56 9.43 7.27 9.97
C THR A 56 10.90 6.89 10.10
N ILE A 57 11.78 7.40 9.24
CA ILE A 57 13.19 7.00 9.18
C ILE A 57 14.09 8.24 9.07
N GLU A 58 15.05 8.39 9.97
CA GLU A 58 16.13 9.38 9.86
C GLU A 58 17.28 8.83 8.99
N THR A 59 17.61 9.53 7.90
CA THR A 59 18.71 9.13 7.01
C THR A 59 19.30 10.32 6.25
N TYR A 60 20.34 10.10 5.45
CA TYR A 60 20.94 11.13 4.61
C TYR A 60 20.00 11.64 3.52
N HIS A 61 20.15 12.91 3.16
CA HIS A 61 19.29 13.59 2.19
C HIS A 61 19.17 12.90 0.83
N LEU A 62 20.25 12.24 0.39
CA LEU A 62 20.29 11.50 -0.88
C LEU A 62 19.30 10.33 -0.88
N PHE A 63 19.12 9.61 0.24
CA PHE A 63 18.22 8.46 0.30
C PHE A 63 16.76 8.85 0.23
N TYR A 64 16.39 10.02 0.76
CA TYR A 64 15.05 10.58 0.54
C TYR A 64 14.74 10.90 -0.92
N LEU A 65 15.74 10.94 -1.82
CA LEU A 65 15.53 11.09 -3.26
C LEU A 65 15.54 9.73 -3.97
N LEU A 66 16.53 8.88 -3.67
CA LEU A 66 16.74 7.63 -4.39
C LEU A 66 15.70 6.56 -4.05
N ILE A 67 15.31 6.42 -2.78
CA ILE A 67 14.42 5.35 -2.33
C ILE A 67 13.02 5.44 -2.93
N PRO A 68 12.37 6.61 -3.03
CA PRO A 68 11.10 6.74 -3.75
C PRO A 68 11.18 6.43 -5.25
N ILE A 69 12.29 6.76 -5.91
CA ILE A 69 12.51 6.40 -7.32
C ILE A 69 12.67 4.89 -7.44
N LEU A 70 13.47 4.29 -6.56
CA LEU A 70 13.64 2.84 -6.48
C LEU A 70 12.29 2.14 -6.25
N ALA A 71 11.41 2.71 -5.43
CA ALA A 71 10.08 2.16 -5.22
C ALA A 71 9.32 2.02 -6.56
N VAL A 72 9.25 3.10 -7.34
CA VAL A 72 8.58 3.05 -8.66
C VAL A 72 9.29 2.08 -9.62
N VAL A 73 10.62 2.03 -9.61
CA VAL A 73 11.39 1.11 -10.48
C VAL A 73 11.17 -0.36 -10.12
N LEU A 74 10.86 -0.68 -8.87
CA LEU A 74 10.56 -2.04 -8.42
C LEU A 74 9.09 -2.46 -8.65
N MET A 75 8.19 -1.51 -8.93
CA MET A 75 6.77 -1.80 -9.18
C MET A 75 6.49 -2.70 -10.40
N PRO A 76 7.22 -2.63 -11.53
CA PRO A 76 7.02 -3.53 -12.67
C PRO A 76 6.97 -5.02 -12.31
N ALA A 77 7.66 -5.44 -11.24
CA ALA A 77 7.59 -6.81 -10.74
C ALA A 77 6.18 -7.23 -10.29
N TYR A 78 5.29 -6.27 -10.01
CA TYR A 78 3.91 -6.48 -9.58
C TYR A 78 2.90 -6.57 -10.75
N PHE A 79 3.32 -6.33 -12.00
CA PHE A 79 2.45 -6.33 -13.19
C PHE A 79 2.65 -7.56 -14.09
N ALA A 80 3.16 -8.67 -13.56
CA ALA A 80 3.65 -9.80 -14.37
C ALA A 80 2.58 -10.39 -15.32
N GLU A 81 1.34 -10.56 -14.86
CA GLU A 81 0.26 -11.17 -15.66
C GLU A 81 -0.97 -10.25 -15.84
N TYR A 82 -1.15 -9.26 -14.97
CA TYR A 82 -2.31 -8.38 -15.00
C TYR A 82 -1.96 -6.99 -15.49
N TYR A 83 -2.85 -6.45 -16.33
CA TYR A 83 -2.82 -5.05 -16.73
C TYR A 83 -2.94 -4.13 -15.51
N CYS A 84 -2.28 -2.97 -15.57
CA CYS A 84 -2.51 -1.89 -14.62
C CYS A 84 -3.93 -1.36 -14.81
N TYR A 85 -4.72 -1.37 -13.74
CA TYR A 85 -6.05 -0.78 -13.74
C TYR A 85 -5.93 0.71 -13.47
N LEU A 86 -6.91 1.47 -13.96
CA LEU A 86 -6.90 2.93 -13.84
C LEU A 86 -6.82 3.42 -12.38
N TYR A 87 -7.31 2.62 -11.43
CA TYR A 87 -7.35 2.94 -10.00
C TYR A 87 -6.15 2.43 -9.19
N ASP A 88 -5.22 1.69 -9.79
CA ASP A 88 -4.10 1.04 -9.09
C ASP A 88 -3.09 2.04 -8.51
N PHE A 89 -2.54 2.93 -9.33
CA PHE A 89 -1.64 3.99 -8.84
C PHE A 89 -2.32 5.03 -7.95
N PRO A 90 -3.56 5.48 -8.25
CA PRO A 90 -4.33 6.28 -7.31
C PRO A 90 -4.49 5.60 -5.95
N HIS A 91 -4.78 4.30 -5.94
CA HIS A 91 -4.88 3.54 -4.69
C HIS A 91 -3.56 3.54 -3.92
N LEU A 92 -2.46 3.21 -4.59
CA LEU A 92 -1.13 3.22 -3.98
C LEU A 92 -0.78 4.60 -3.39
N PHE A 93 -1.06 5.68 -4.13
CA PHE A 93 -0.90 7.05 -3.65
C PHE A 93 -1.77 7.35 -2.42
N LEU A 94 -3.08 7.12 -2.51
CA LEU A 94 -4.05 7.45 -1.47
C LEU A 94 -3.81 6.63 -0.19
N PHE A 95 -3.45 5.36 -0.33
CA PHE A 95 -3.09 4.51 0.81
C PHE A 95 -1.81 5.01 1.49
N THR A 96 -0.77 5.33 0.71
CA THR A 96 0.49 5.88 1.26
C THR A 96 0.27 7.25 1.91
N LEU A 97 -0.64 8.06 1.38
CA LEU A 97 -1.03 9.34 1.98
C LEU A 97 -1.78 9.13 3.31
N GLY A 98 -2.62 8.09 3.40
CA GLY A 98 -3.26 7.66 4.64
C GLY A 98 -2.24 7.25 5.68
N LEU A 99 -1.25 6.43 5.30
CA LEU A 99 -0.13 6.07 6.17
C LEU A 99 0.62 7.31 6.68
N TYR A 100 0.91 8.26 5.79
CA TYR A 100 1.60 9.49 6.17
C TYR A 100 0.80 10.33 7.18
N PHE A 101 -0.51 10.51 6.98
CA PHE A 101 -1.34 11.26 7.93
C PHE A 101 -1.51 10.55 9.26
N LEU A 102 -1.56 9.21 9.28
CA LEU A 102 -1.53 8.43 10.52
C LEU A 102 -0.20 8.60 11.25
N ALA A 103 0.94 8.44 10.57
CA ALA A 103 2.28 8.59 11.14
C ALA A 103 2.48 10.01 11.73
N SER A 104 2.12 11.04 10.97
CA SER A 104 2.22 12.45 11.39
C SER A 104 1.10 12.93 12.32
N ARG A 105 0.16 12.04 12.69
CA ARG A 105 -1.01 12.34 13.54
C ARG A 105 -1.86 13.51 13.03
N ASN A 106 -1.92 13.73 11.72
CA ASN A 106 -2.77 14.73 11.10
C ASN A 106 -4.19 14.20 10.89
N TRP A 107 -4.95 14.16 12.00
CA TRP A 107 -6.27 13.54 12.05
C TRP A 107 -7.27 14.16 11.09
N THR A 108 -7.30 15.49 10.97
CA THR A 108 -8.25 16.18 10.09
C THR A 108 -8.04 15.77 8.63
N ALA A 109 -6.78 15.78 8.18
CA ALA A 109 -6.45 15.38 6.81
C ALA A 109 -6.76 13.89 6.58
N PHE A 110 -6.46 13.04 7.57
CA PHE A 110 -6.81 11.61 7.52
C PHE A 110 -8.33 11.39 7.42
N LEU A 111 -9.14 12.09 8.21
CA LEU A 111 -10.60 11.94 8.22
C LEU A 111 -11.25 12.37 6.89
N ILE A 112 -10.66 13.36 6.20
CA ILE A 112 -11.10 13.78 4.86
C ILE A 112 -10.65 12.79 3.80
N LEU A 113 -9.41 12.31 3.89
CA LEU A 113 -8.84 11.36 2.92
C LEU A 113 -9.54 10.00 2.96
N TYR A 114 -9.85 9.50 4.16
CA TYR A 114 -10.34 8.13 4.34
C TYR A 114 -11.61 7.82 3.51
N PRO A 115 -12.67 8.65 3.50
CA PRO A 115 -13.80 8.48 2.58
C PRO A 115 -13.41 8.44 1.10
N ILE A 116 -12.49 9.32 0.66
CA ILE A 116 -12.03 9.39 -0.73
C ILE A 116 -11.32 8.09 -1.12
N SER A 117 -10.47 7.58 -0.23
CA SER A 117 -9.75 6.32 -0.43
C SER A 117 -10.71 5.13 -0.44
N CYS A 118 -11.73 5.10 0.42
CA CYS A 118 -12.75 4.05 0.43
C CYS A 118 -13.58 4.01 -0.87
N LEU A 119 -13.82 5.15 -1.51
CA LEU A 119 -14.45 5.20 -2.83
C LEU A 119 -13.56 4.64 -3.94
N ASN A 120 -12.24 4.73 -3.78
CA ASN A 120 -11.28 4.23 -4.76
C ASN A 120 -11.08 2.71 -4.64
N LYS A 121 -10.92 2.18 -3.42
CA LYS A 121 -10.79 0.74 -3.18
C LYS A 121 -11.26 0.35 -1.78
N GLU A 122 -11.98 -0.77 -1.69
CA GLU A 122 -12.53 -1.32 -0.44
C GLU A 122 -11.44 -1.72 0.58
N THR A 123 -10.29 -2.20 0.12
CA THR A 123 -9.15 -2.61 0.96
C THR A 123 -8.51 -1.45 1.72
N THR A 124 -8.89 -0.19 1.44
CA THR A 124 -8.56 0.98 2.26
C THR A 124 -8.92 0.80 3.74
N VAL A 125 -9.89 -0.07 4.07
CA VAL A 125 -10.23 -0.44 5.45
C VAL A 125 -9.02 -0.92 6.26
N LEU A 126 -7.97 -1.40 5.61
CA LEU A 126 -6.71 -1.76 6.27
C LEU A 126 -6.05 -0.58 6.99
N LEU A 127 -6.25 0.68 6.56
CA LEU A 127 -5.79 1.85 7.33
C LEU A 127 -6.45 1.91 8.72
N THR A 128 -7.71 1.47 8.85
CA THR A 128 -8.40 1.35 10.14
C THR A 128 -7.74 0.29 11.02
N VAL A 129 -7.30 -0.83 10.41
CA VAL A 129 -6.57 -1.88 11.12
C VAL A 129 -5.22 -1.37 11.62
N ILE A 130 -4.47 -0.63 10.79
CA ILE A 130 -3.22 0.00 11.22
C ILE A 130 -3.46 0.98 12.36
N TYR A 131 -4.51 1.81 12.25
CA TYR A 131 -4.91 2.73 13.31
C TYR A 131 -5.21 1.99 14.62
N LEU A 132 -5.99 0.91 14.55
CA LEU A 132 -6.34 0.07 15.69
C LEU A 132 -5.10 -0.55 16.35
N ILE A 133 -4.21 -1.17 15.57
CA ILE A 133 -2.99 -1.82 16.09
C ILE A 133 -2.07 -0.77 16.71
N HIS A 134 -1.70 0.27 15.95
CA HIS A 134 -0.70 1.24 16.42
C HIS A 134 -1.22 2.09 17.58
N PHE A 135 -2.41 2.69 17.44
CA PHE A 135 -2.92 3.62 18.45
C PHE A 135 -3.65 2.91 19.59
N GLY A 136 -4.18 1.70 19.38
CA GLY A 136 -4.81 0.91 20.43
C GLY A 136 -3.82 0.23 21.37
N LEU A 137 -2.64 -0.18 20.86
CA LEU A 137 -1.64 -0.89 21.67
C LEU A 137 -0.56 0.04 22.26
N HIS A 138 -0.17 1.10 21.54
CA HIS A 138 1.07 1.83 21.84
C HIS A 138 0.91 3.34 22.05
N SER A 139 -0.29 3.91 21.91
CA SER A 139 -0.45 5.37 21.98
C SER A 139 -1.12 5.87 23.26
N ASN A 140 -0.67 7.04 23.72
CA ASN A 140 -1.30 7.81 24.80
C ASN A 140 -2.55 8.59 24.32
N LEU A 141 -3.25 8.11 23.30
CA LEU A 141 -4.46 8.77 22.81
C LEU A 141 -5.60 8.55 23.82
N SER A 142 -6.37 9.59 24.12
CA SER A 142 -7.52 9.43 25.01
C SER A 142 -8.53 8.43 24.40
N TRP A 143 -9.02 7.49 25.20
CA TRP A 143 -9.92 6.43 24.73
C TRP A 143 -11.14 6.97 23.99
N ARG A 144 -11.66 8.14 24.41
CA ARG A 144 -12.79 8.82 23.77
C ARG A 144 -12.47 9.23 22.33
N LYS A 145 -11.29 9.83 22.12
CA LYS A 145 -10.85 10.24 20.79
C LYS A 145 -10.54 9.03 19.92
N PHE A 146 -9.89 8.02 20.50
CA PHE A 146 -9.64 6.74 19.83
C PHE A 146 -10.93 6.07 19.33
N GLY A 147 -11.89 5.88 20.25
CA GLY A 147 -13.18 5.29 19.93
C GLY A 147 -13.97 6.11 18.92
N ALA A 148 -14.00 7.44 19.05
CA ALA A 148 -14.70 8.32 18.10
C ALA A 148 -14.13 8.20 16.67
N MET A 149 -12.80 8.14 16.53
CA MET A 149 -12.17 7.95 15.22
C MET A 149 -12.43 6.56 14.63
N LEU A 150 -12.45 5.53 15.46
CA LEU A 150 -12.75 4.16 15.02
C LEU A 150 -14.21 4.04 14.56
N VAL A 151 -15.14 4.61 15.32
CA VAL A 151 -16.57 4.68 14.95
C VAL A 151 -16.76 5.44 13.64
N TYR A 152 -16.09 6.59 13.47
CA TYR A 152 -16.13 7.33 12.21
C TYR A 152 -15.66 6.49 11.02
N GLN A 153 -14.48 5.86 11.13
CA GLN A 153 -13.93 5.01 10.06
C GLN A 153 -14.86 3.85 9.72
N GLY A 154 -15.43 3.19 10.74
CA GLY A 154 -16.40 2.12 10.56
C GLY A 154 -17.67 2.59 9.84
N LEU A 155 -18.27 3.70 10.29
CA LEU A 155 -19.49 4.25 9.69
C LEU A 155 -19.26 4.70 8.24
N VAL A 156 -18.16 5.38 7.95
CA VAL A 156 -17.79 5.82 6.60
C VAL A 156 -17.60 4.60 5.68
N TYR A 157 -16.81 3.61 6.12
CA TYR A 157 -16.56 2.42 5.32
C TYR A 157 -17.86 1.64 5.03
N LEU A 158 -18.66 1.38 6.05
CA LEU A 158 -19.92 0.65 5.90
C LEU A 158 -20.88 1.41 4.98
N THR A 159 -20.98 2.73 5.15
CA THR A 159 -21.87 3.56 4.32
C THR A 159 -21.44 3.53 2.85
N ILE A 160 -20.16 3.75 2.56
CA ILE A 160 -19.62 3.71 1.19
C ILE A 160 -19.77 2.30 0.61
N ARG A 161 -19.43 1.26 1.37
CA ARG A 161 -19.53 -0.13 0.91
C ARG A 161 -20.96 -0.51 0.58
N THR A 162 -21.90 -0.29 1.50
CA THR A 162 -23.32 -0.60 1.28
C THR A 162 -23.89 0.22 0.12
N TRP A 163 -23.51 1.50 -0.01
CA TRP A 163 -23.93 2.33 -1.12
C TRP A 163 -23.42 1.79 -2.47
N LEU A 164 -22.12 1.46 -2.59
CA LEU A 164 -21.56 0.87 -3.80
C LEU A 164 -22.21 -0.47 -4.14
N MET A 165 -22.42 -1.33 -3.15
CA MET A 165 -23.09 -2.62 -3.35
C MET A 165 -24.52 -2.45 -3.85
N HIS A 166 -25.23 -1.43 -3.39
CA HIS A 166 -26.57 -1.13 -3.89
C HIS A 166 -26.56 -0.56 -5.31
N VAL A 167 -25.66 0.40 -5.60
CA VAL A 167 -25.53 1.00 -6.94
C VAL A 167 -25.14 -0.04 -8.00
N PHE A 168 -24.32 -1.02 -7.63
CA PHE A 168 -23.79 -2.04 -8.53
C PHE A 168 -24.42 -3.43 -8.32
N GLN A 169 -25.59 -3.52 -7.69
CA GLN A 169 -26.25 -4.79 -7.38
C GLN A 169 -26.61 -5.63 -8.62
N ASP A 170 -26.75 -4.98 -9.78
CA ASP A 170 -27.08 -5.63 -11.06
C ASP A 170 -25.83 -6.17 -11.78
N LEU A 171 -24.62 -5.87 -11.27
CA LEU A 171 -23.38 -6.44 -11.79
C LEU A 171 -23.12 -7.82 -11.17
N PRO A 172 -22.70 -8.81 -11.97
CA PRO A 172 -22.33 -10.12 -11.42
C PRO A 172 -21.12 -9.98 -10.49
N GLY A 173 -21.25 -10.51 -9.27
CA GLY A 173 -20.17 -10.53 -8.28
C GLY A 173 -20.64 -11.11 -6.95
N GLY A 174 -19.77 -11.87 -6.28
CA GLY A 174 -20.03 -12.39 -4.94
C GLY A 174 -19.61 -11.39 -3.84
N TRP A 175 -20.06 -11.64 -2.61
CA TRP A 175 -19.48 -10.97 -1.43
C TRP A 175 -18.04 -11.42 -1.17
N VAL A 176 -17.78 -12.70 -1.40
CA VAL A 176 -16.48 -13.36 -1.29
C VAL A 176 -16.43 -14.43 -2.38
N GLU A 177 -15.35 -14.48 -3.12
CA GLU A 177 -15.07 -15.54 -4.08
C GLU A 177 -13.95 -16.43 -3.56
N HIS A 178 -14.12 -17.75 -3.62
CA HIS A 178 -13.13 -18.68 -3.10
C HIS A 178 -12.14 -19.10 -4.19
N HIS A 179 -10.87 -18.75 -4.00
CA HIS A 179 -9.80 -18.95 -4.99
C HIS A 179 -8.70 -19.93 -4.54
N PHE A 180 -8.83 -20.53 -3.36
CA PHE A 180 -7.81 -21.41 -2.77
C PHE A 180 -7.30 -22.50 -3.72
N TRP A 181 -8.18 -23.30 -4.32
CA TRP A 181 -7.78 -24.40 -5.21
C TRP A 181 -7.16 -23.90 -6.51
N ARG A 182 -7.63 -22.76 -7.02
CA ARG A 182 -7.02 -22.09 -8.18
C ARG A 182 -5.60 -21.66 -7.85
N ASN A 183 -5.39 -21.01 -6.71
CA ASN A 183 -4.08 -20.56 -6.24
C ASN A 183 -3.09 -21.73 -6.04
N VAL A 184 -3.56 -22.87 -5.50
CA VAL A 184 -2.75 -24.09 -5.39
C VAL A 184 -2.35 -24.62 -6.78
N SER A 185 -3.30 -24.69 -7.72
CA SER A 185 -3.02 -25.12 -9.10
C SER A 185 -2.07 -24.17 -9.83
N LEU A 186 -2.19 -22.87 -9.59
CA LEU A 186 -1.33 -21.83 -10.14
C LEU A 186 0.12 -21.99 -9.66
N MET A 187 0.34 -22.28 -8.37
CA MET A 187 1.67 -22.58 -7.83
C MET A 187 2.32 -23.81 -8.46
N GLN A 188 1.53 -24.78 -8.93
CA GLN A 188 2.02 -25.98 -9.61
C GLN A 188 2.34 -25.74 -11.09
N THR A 189 1.59 -24.86 -11.75
CA THR A 189 1.66 -24.64 -13.21
C THR A 189 2.57 -23.47 -13.60
N HIS A 190 2.66 -22.43 -12.77
CA HIS A 190 3.42 -21.20 -13.03
C HIS A 190 4.65 -21.11 -12.11
N THR A 191 5.61 -22.02 -12.30
CA THR A 191 6.79 -22.16 -11.43
C THR A 191 7.61 -20.88 -11.31
N HIS A 192 7.72 -20.09 -12.38
CA HIS A 192 8.45 -18.81 -12.37
C HIS A 192 7.80 -17.78 -11.43
N LEU A 193 6.47 -17.66 -11.44
CA LEU A 193 5.72 -16.80 -10.52
C LEU A 193 5.87 -17.28 -9.08
N PHE A 194 5.81 -18.59 -8.86
CA PHE A 194 6.09 -19.18 -7.55
C PHE A 194 7.49 -18.80 -7.03
N TYR A 195 8.54 -18.91 -7.86
CA TYR A 195 9.89 -18.53 -7.46
C TYR A 195 10.05 -17.02 -7.22
N ALA A 196 9.37 -16.18 -8.00
CA ALA A 196 9.38 -14.73 -7.78
C ALA A 196 8.72 -14.36 -6.44
N LEU A 197 7.53 -14.89 -6.18
CA LEU A 197 6.82 -14.75 -4.91
C LEU A 197 7.66 -15.27 -3.75
N PHE A 198 8.19 -16.48 -3.87
CA PHE A 198 9.07 -17.07 -2.87
C PHE A 198 10.30 -16.20 -2.62
N GLY A 199 10.93 -15.64 -3.67
CA GLY A 199 12.06 -14.74 -3.55
C GLY A 199 11.72 -13.47 -2.75
N ILE A 200 10.58 -12.84 -3.05
CA ILE A 200 10.10 -11.66 -2.30
C ILE A 200 9.87 -12.04 -0.83
N TRP A 201 9.10 -13.09 -0.57
CA TRP A 201 8.81 -13.54 0.79
C TRP A 201 10.06 -13.99 1.54
N PHE A 202 11.03 -14.59 0.87
CA PHE A 202 12.32 -14.97 1.44
C PHE A 202 13.14 -13.74 1.84
N VAL A 203 13.21 -12.72 0.98
CA VAL A 203 13.84 -11.44 1.32
C VAL A 203 13.14 -10.80 2.52
N LEU A 204 11.81 -10.78 2.56
CA LEU A 204 11.07 -10.26 3.70
C LEU A 204 11.33 -11.10 4.97
N ALA A 205 11.26 -12.41 4.90
CA ALA A 205 11.48 -13.31 6.03
C ALA A 205 12.90 -13.22 6.61
N THR A 206 13.90 -12.91 5.79
CA THR A 206 15.29 -12.75 6.23
C THR A 206 15.62 -11.33 6.69
N THR A 207 15.00 -10.31 6.11
CA THR A 207 15.29 -8.90 6.42
C THR A 207 14.41 -8.32 7.52
N MET A 208 13.18 -8.82 7.69
CA MET A 208 12.23 -8.29 8.69
C MET A 208 12.62 -8.63 10.13
N PRO A 209 12.97 -9.87 10.50
CA PRO A 209 13.32 -10.17 11.89
C PRO A 209 14.60 -9.49 12.37
N TYR A 210 15.47 -9.06 11.44
CA TYR A 210 16.73 -8.40 11.77
C TYR A 210 16.49 -7.15 12.60
N ARG A 211 16.91 -7.20 13.88
CA ARG A 211 16.78 -6.11 14.85
C ARG A 211 15.38 -5.50 14.87
N TRP A 212 14.35 -6.34 14.86
CA TRP A 212 12.95 -5.90 14.83
C TRP A 212 12.66 -4.76 15.82
N ASN A 213 13.17 -4.86 17.05
CA ASN A 213 12.95 -3.86 18.09
C ASN A 213 13.51 -2.45 17.83
N ARG A 214 14.43 -2.30 16.85
CA ARG A 214 14.96 -0.99 16.46
C ARG A 214 14.20 -0.33 15.33
N LYS A 215 13.31 -1.06 14.65
CA LYS A 215 12.56 -0.52 13.53
C LYS A 215 11.49 0.45 14.04
N PRO A 216 11.16 1.50 13.26
CA PRO A 216 10.15 2.47 13.66
C PRO A 216 8.84 1.78 14.03
N GLN A 217 8.34 2.04 15.23
CA GLN A 217 7.15 1.39 15.80
C GLN A 217 5.98 1.43 14.82
N PHE A 218 5.69 2.60 14.25
CA PHE A 218 4.62 2.78 13.28
C PHE A 218 4.71 1.82 12.08
N LEU A 219 5.91 1.64 11.51
CA LEU A 219 6.09 0.74 10.36
C LEU A 219 5.94 -0.72 10.76
N ARG A 220 6.39 -1.10 11.97
CA ARG A 220 6.17 -2.45 12.51
C ARG A 220 4.70 -2.77 12.67
N ASP A 221 3.96 -1.84 13.25
CA ASP A 221 2.52 -1.97 13.48
C ASP A 221 1.76 -2.02 12.16
N ALA A 222 2.14 -1.17 11.20
CA ALA A 222 1.54 -1.15 9.87
C ALA A 222 1.82 -2.44 9.08
N PHE A 223 2.97 -3.09 9.27
CA PHE A 223 3.32 -4.32 8.55
C PHE A 223 2.42 -5.51 8.91
N TRP A 224 1.75 -5.46 10.06
CA TRP A 224 0.79 -6.50 10.46
C TRP A 224 -0.36 -6.70 9.47
N ILE A 225 -0.72 -5.69 8.68
CA ILE A 225 -1.72 -5.86 7.63
C ILE A 225 -1.28 -6.87 6.56
N GLY A 226 0.02 -7.09 6.38
CA GLY A 226 0.54 -8.11 5.47
C GLY A 226 0.19 -9.53 5.92
N PHE A 227 0.18 -9.77 7.24
CA PHE A 227 -0.27 -11.06 7.78
C PHE A 227 -1.78 -11.26 7.66
N ILE A 228 -2.56 -10.17 7.53
CA ILE A 228 -4.00 -10.23 7.27
C ILE A 228 -4.27 -10.40 5.77
N LEU A 229 -3.53 -9.71 4.91
CA LEU A 229 -3.66 -9.81 3.47
C LEU A 229 -3.24 -11.16 2.92
N LEU A 230 -2.17 -11.78 3.45
CA LEU A 230 -1.70 -13.07 2.96
C LEU A 230 -2.78 -14.17 2.95
N PRO A 231 -3.53 -14.44 4.04
CA PRO A 231 -4.62 -15.40 3.99
C PRO A 231 -5.78 -14.91 3.12
N LEU A 232 -6.09 -13.61 3.10
CA LEU A 232 -7.14 -13.08 2.22
C LEU A 232 -6.80 -13.30 0.75
N ASP A 233 -5.56 -13.04 0.33
CA ASP A 233 -5.09 -13.29 -1.03
C ASP A 233 -5.10 -14.79 -1.36
N LEU A 234 -4.70 -15.65 -0.40
CA LEU A 234 -4.69 -17.09 -0.61
C LEU A 234 -6.10 -17.69 -0.79
N PHE A 235 -7.07 -17.25 0.02
CA PHE A 235 -8.42 -17.84 0.04
C PHE A 235 -9.43 -17.08 -0.81
N CYS A 236 -9.32 -15.76 -0.87
CA CYS A 236 -10.32 -14.85 -1.44
C CYS A 236 -9.78 -14.00 -2.60
N GLY A 237 -8.47 -14.03 -2.85
CA GLY A 237 -7.82 -13.26 -3.90
C GLY A 237 -7.08 -14.13 -4.93
N TYR A 238 -6.43 -13.44 -5.84
CA TYR A 238 -5.66 -14.02 -6.94
C TYR A 238 -4.17 -13.87 -6.58
N LEU A 239 -3.44 -14.97 -6.30
CA LEU A 239 -2.01 -14.87 -5.92
C LEU A 239 -1.12 -14.31 -7.02
N ASP A 240 -1.55 -14.46 -8.27
CA ASP A 240 -0.97 -13.87 -9.47
C ASP A 240 -1.26 -12.36 -9.61
N GLU A 241 -2.21 -11.83 -8.83
CA GLU A 241 -2.59 -10.43 -8.80
C GLU A 241 -1.82 -9.67 -7.71
N LEU A 242 -0.49 -9.57 -7.86
CA LEU A 242 0.39 -8.96 -6.85
C LEU A 242 -0.01 -7.54 -6.42
N ARG A 243 -0.79 -6.81 -7.23
CA ARG A 243 -1.33 -5.49 -6.90
C ARG A 243 -2.25 -5.46 -5.67
N THR A 244 -2.75 -6.60 -5.18
CA THR A 244 -3.45 -6.70 -3.89
C THR A 244 -2.55 -6.37 -2.69
N ASN A 245 -1.23 -6.35 -2.91
CA ASN A 245 -0.22 -6.08 -1.90
C ASN A 245 0.32 -4.63 -1.93
N TYR A 246 -0.30 -3.72 -2.69
CA TYR A 246 0.10 -2.30 -2.75
C TYR A 246 -0.03 -1.56 -1.42
N GLU A 247 -0.90 -2.04 -0.56
CA GLU A 247 -1.14 -1.51 0.79
C GLU A 247 0.06 -1.80 1.71
N VAL A 248 0.66 -2.99 1.57
CA VAL A 248 1.83 -3.42 2.34
C VAL A 248 3.13 -2.91 1.73
N TYR A 249 3.14 -2.73 0.40
CA TYR A 249 4.30 -2.34 -0.38
C TYR A 249 5.12 -1.17 0.23
N PRO A 250 4.55 0.01 0.51
CA PRO A 250 5.32 1.13 1.06
C PRO A 250 5.92 0.80 2.43
N VAL A 251 5.19 0.07 3.28
CA VAL A 251 5.63 -0.30 4.62
C VAL A 251 6.77 -1.31 4.55
N ALA A 252 6.60 -2.38 3.78
CA ALA A 252 7.60 -3.42 3.59
C ALA A 252 8.89 -2.85 3.01
N LEU A 253 8.80 -2.00 1.98
CA LEU A 253 9.97 -1.37 1.38
C LEU A 253 10.73 -0.50 2.39
N LEU A 254 10.04 0.33 3.18
CA LEU A 254 10.68 1.14 4.21
C LEU A 254 11.35 0.29 5.29
N LEU A 255 10.75 -0.83 5.69
CA LEU A 255 11.36 -1.75 6.65
C LEU A 255 12.60 -2.46 6.09
N VAL A 256 12.61 -2.82 4.80
CA VAL A 256 13.80 -3.38 4.11
C VAL A 256 14.90 -2.32 4.03
N VAL A 257 14.56 -1.10 3.59
CA VAL A 257 15.48 0.04 3.54
C VAL A 257 16.05 0.35 4.92
N PHE A 258 15.25 0.21 5.98
CA PHE A 258 15.71 0.35 7.35
C PHE A 258 16.74 -0.73 7.74
N THR A 259 16.52 -1.99 7.36
CA THR A 259 17.50 -3.05 7.62
C THR A 259 18.81 -2.82 6.88
N LEU A 260 18.74 -2.45 5.60
CA LEU A 260 19.93 -2.18 4.77
C LEU A 260 20.68 -0.94 5.27
N GLY A 261 19.92 0.14 5.52
CA GLY A 261 20.04 1.04 6.67
C GLY A 261 21.19 0.83 7.63
N GLU A 262 20.82 0.12 8.69
CA GLU A 262 21.68 -0.18 9.81
C GLU A 262 22.90 -1.00 9.40
N LYS A 263 22.74 -1.95 8.47
CA LYS A 263 23.83 -2.85 8.05
C LYS A 263 24.96 -2.12 7.32
N ILE A 264 24.61 -1.19 6.42
CA ILE A 264 25.58 -0.40 5.65
C ILE A 264 26.13 0.76 6.48
N GLY A 265 25.44 1.14 7.57
CA GLY A 265 25.86 2.22 8.46
C GLY A 265 25.50 3.62 7.94
N TRP A 266 24.54 3.72 7.03
CA TRP A 266 24.12 5.00 6.45
C TRP A 266 22.95 5.69 7.21
N MET A 267 22.59 5.16 8.38
CA MET A 267 21.63 5.78 9.29
C MET A 267 22.36 6.72 10.24
N THR A 268 21.78 7.90 10.45
CA THR A 268 22.37 8.93 11.29
C THR A 268 22.38 8.51 12.76
N ALA A 269 23.46 8.81 13.49
CA ALA A 269 23.65 8.41 14.88
C ALA A 269 22.58 8.95 15.87
N LYS A 270 21.76 9.92 15.44
CA LYS A 270 20.66 10.48 16.21
C LYS A 270 19.59 9.43 16.56
N ASP A 271 19.40 8.40 15.72
CA ASP A 271 18.57 7.22 15.99
C ASP A 271 19.05 6.39 17.19
N ARG A 272 20.33 6.46 17.59
CA ARG A 272 20.84 5.66 18.72
C ARG A 272 20.41 6.23 20.07
N ARG A 273 20.28 7.56 20.19
CA ARG A 273 20.01 8.21 21.46
C ARG A 273 18.53 8.22 21.85
N SER A 274 17.62 8.41 20.90
CA SER A 274 16.18 8.36 21.19
C SER A 274 15.74 6.97 21.66
N VAL A 275 16.30 5.91 21.07
CA VAL A 275 16.02 4.52 21.46
C VAL A 275 16.63 4.19 22.82
N GLU A 276 17.83 4.70 23.12
CA GLU A 276 18.48 4.51 24.43
C GLU A 276 17.76 5.30 25.55
N GLU A 277 17.28 6.52 25.26
CA GLU A 277 16.54 7.34 26.23
C GLU A 277 15.14 6.76 26.52
N GLU A 278 14.40 6.30 25.50
CA GLU A 278 13.07 5.70 25.68
C GLU A 278 13.16 4.39 26.49
N SER A 279 14.21 3.59 26.29
CA SER A 279 14.51 2.40 27.09
C SER A 279 14.94 2.70 28.53
N GLN A 280 15.48 3.90 28.80
CA GLN A 280 15.90 4.27 30.16
C GLN A 280 14.73 4.82 31.00
N THR A 281 13.78 5.54 30.38
CA THR A 281 12.59 6.07 31.08
C THR A 281 11.62 5.00 31.56
N ASP A 282 11.57 3.84 30.90
CA ASP A 282 10.67 2.74 31.28
C ASP A 282 11.14 1.98 32.54
N HIS A 283 12.43 2.08 32.91
CA HIS A 283 12.96 1.41 34.10
C HIS A 283 13.05 2.32 35.34
N SER A 284 13.08 3.64 35.18
CA SER A 284 13.25 4.57 36.31
C SER A 284 11.94 5.03 36.98
N SER A 285 10.78 4.62 36.47
CA SER A 285 9.47 5.08 36.95
C SER A 285 8.68 4.05 37.78
N MET A 286 9.26 2.88 38.08
CA MET A 286 8.72 2.00 39.12
C MET A 286 8.86 2.70 40.48
N PRO A 287 7.76 3.13 41.12
CA PRO A 287 7.82 3.72 42.45
C PRO A 287 8.38 2.63 43.37
N SER A 288 9.51 2.92 44.02
CA SER A 288 9.93 2.14 45.18
C SER A 288 8.77 2.17 46.17
N GLN A 289 8.01 1.07 46.22
CA GLN A 289 7.01 0.88 47.25
C GLN A 289 7.76 0.95 48.58
N VAL A 290 7.48 2.04 49.29
CA VAL A 290 7.84 2.25 50.68
C VAL A 290 7.16 1.13 51.45
N LEU A 291 7.95 0.13 51.84
CA LEU A 291 7.60 -0.82 52.88
C LEU A 291 7.77 -0.08 54.20
N ASP A 292 6.65 0.41 54.74
CA ASP A 292 6.46 0.71 56.16
C ASP A 292 5.52 -0.35 56.76
#